data_AF-A0A4Y9F628-F1
#
_entry.id   AF-A0A4Y9F628-F1
#
_cell.length_a   1.000
_cell.length_b   1.000
_cell.length_c   1.000
_cell.angle_alpha   90.00
_cell.angle_beta   90.00
_cell.angle_gamma   90.00
#
_symmetry.space_group_name_H-M   'P 1'
#
loop_
_entity.id
_entity.type
_entity.pdbx_description
1 polymer ?
#
loop_
_entity_poly.entity_id
_entity_poly.type
_entity_poly.pdbx_seq_one_letter_code
_entity_poly.pdbx_strand_id
1 'polypeptide(L)'
;MVYSIDEKIDELKNEIIELKDIIVSLSISVQYSDEHPYERQLAQSIIGGKERAYIKILLDKCDEKLLNGDVQLSSSMISEFPLLEKILNTEISSKEDVINIISLVSASKETSEKLLDSYIQSGYSKSLWKIK
;
A
#
# COMPACT_ATOMS: atom_id res chain seq x y z
N MET A 1 -30.86 -7.80 11.14
CA MET A 1 -29.75 -7.35 12.00
C MET A 1 -29.86 -5.85 12.12
N VAL A 2 -30.21 -5.35 13.31
CA VAL A 2 -30.21 -3.91 13.59
C VAL A 2 -28.78 -3.60 14.02
N TYR A 3 -28.01 -2.96 13.14
CA TYR A 3 -26.72 -2.39 13.55
C TYR A 3 -26.97 -1.42 14.70
N SER A 4 -26.19 -1.50 15.77
CA SER A 4 -26.30 -0.50 16.83
C SER A 4 -25.92 0.86 16.26
N ILE A 5 -26.56 1.94 16.74
CA ILE A 5 -26.25 3.30 16.28
C ILE A 5 -24.74 3.58 16.42
N ASP A 6 -24.10 3.00 17.43
CA ASP A 6 -22.66 3.11 17.67
C ASP A 6 -21.82 2.48 16.54
N GLU A 7 -22.21 1.30 16.04
CA GLU A 7 -21.56 0.67 14.89
C GLU A 7 -21.68 1.55 13.63
N LYS A 8 -22.85 2.16 13.41
CA LYS A 8 -23.04 3.05 12.25
C LYS A 8 -22.26 4.36 12.38
N ILE A 9 -22.12 4.88 13.60
CA ILE A 9 -21.29 6.05 13.89
C ILE A 9 -19.81 5.74 13.60
N ASP A 10 -19.33 4.56 14.01
CA ASP A 10 -17.93 4.20 13.79
C ASP A 10 -17.63 3.91 12.32
N GLU A 11 -18.58 3.32 11.58
CA GLU A 11 -18.50 3.18 10.12
C GLU A 11 -18.38 4.55 9.43
N LEU A 12 -19.26 5.50 9.77
CA LEU A 12 -19.23 6.86 9.21
C LEU A 12 -17.94 7.62 9.57
N LYS A 13 -17.40 7.43 10.78
CA LYS A 13 -16.10 8.02 11.16
C LYS A 13 -14.98 7.46 10.28
N ASN A 14 -14.97 6.16 10.01
CA ASN A 14 -13.96 5.54 9.15
C ASN A 14 -14.07 6.06 7.71
N GLU A 15 -15.29 6.16 7.16
CA GLU A 15 -15.53 6.76 5.84
C GLU A 15 -15.01 8.22 5.77
N ILE A 16 -15.24 9.01 6.81
CA ILE A 16 -14.73 10.39 6.88
C ILE A 16 -13.19 10.43 6.91
N ILE A 17 -12.54 9.50 7.60
CA ILE A 17 -11.07 9.41 7.65
C ILE A 17 -10.53 9.06 6.26
N GLU A 18 -11.13 8.07 5.59
CA GLU A 18 -10.74 7.67 4.24
C GLU A 18 -10.89 8.83 3.23
N LEU A 19 -12.02 9.54 3.28
CA LEU A 19 -12.27 10.69 2.42
C LEU A 19 -11.27 11.83 2.67
N LYS A 20 -10.93 12.10 3.94
CA LYS A 20 -9.90 13.11 4.27
C LYS A 20 -8.55 12.73 3.73
N ASP A 21 -8.16 11.47 3.85
CA ASP A 21 -6.89 10.98 3.31
C ASP A 21 -6.83 11.11 1.79
N ILE A 22 -7.91 10.77 1.08
CA ILE A 22 -8.01 10.93 -0.36
C ILE A 22 -7.90 12.41 -0.75
N ILE A 23 -8.57 13.32 -0.03
CA ILE A 23 -8.48 14.77 -0.27
C ILE A 23 -7.05 15.27 -0.06
N VAL A 24 -6.34 14.79 0.96
CA VAL A 24 -4.94 15.16 1.22
C VAL A 24 -4.05 14.66 0.08
N SER A 25 -4.16 13.39 -0.32
CA SER A 25 -3.37 12.85 -1.43
C SER A 25 -3.70 13.55 -2.76
N LEU A 26 -4.96 13.91 -3.02
CA LEU A 26 -5.36 14.73 -4.18
C LEU A 26 -4.76 16.14 -4.12
N SER A 27 -4.77 16.78 -2.96
CA SER A 27 -4.21 18.12 -2.78
C SER A 27 -2.70 18.12 -3.04
N ILE A 28 -2.00 17.14 -2.48
CA ILE A 28 -0.56 16.89 -2.73
C ILE A 28 -0.34 16.64 -4.23
N SER A 29 -1.16 15.79 -4.84
CA SER A 29 -1.05 15.45 -6.27
C SER A 29 -1.24 16.65 -7.19
N VAL A 30 -2.12 17.59 -6.85
CA VAL A 30 -2.40 18.76 -7.69
C VAL A 30 -1.34 19.84 -7.49
N GLN A 31 -0.84 20.01 -6.27
CA GLN A 31 0.15 21.05 -5.95
C GLN A 31 1.59 20.63 -6.28
N TYR A 32 1.91 19.34 -6.21
CA TYR A 32 3.28 18.82 -6.24
C TYR A 32 3.39 17.58 -7.14
N SER A 33 2.66 17.57 -8.26
CA SER A 33 2.39 16.39 -9.08
C SER A 33 3.61 15.56 -9.50
N ASP A 34 4.77 16.22 -9.61
CA ASP A 34 6.02 15.63 -10.09
C ASP A 34 6.99 15.34 -8.93
N GLU A 35 6.79 15.97 -7.77
CA GLU A 35 7.61 15.75 -6.57
C GLU A 35 7.07 14.58 -5.71
N HIS A 36 5.79 14.24 -5.88
CA HIS A 36 5.11 13.19 -5.10
C HIS A 36 4.33 12.19 -5.99
N PRO A 37 5.02 11.45 -6.88
CA PRO A 37 4.35 10.56 -7.84
C PRO A 37 3.57 9.42 -7.17
N TYR A 38 4.02 8.89 -6.03
CA TYR A 38 3.31 7.83 -5.30
C TYR A 38 1.97 8.32 -4.70
N GLU A 39 1.97 9.49 -4.07
CA GLU A 39 0.75 10.09 -3.49
C GLU A 39 -0.26 10.45 -4.58
N ARG A 40 0.24 10.92 -5.72
CA ARG A 40 -0.58 11.12 -6.92
C ARG A 40 -1.23 9.84 -7.41
N GLN A 41 -0.47 8.74 -7.49
CA GLN A 41 -1.03 7.48 -7.96
C GLN A 41 -2.09 6.93 -7.01
N LEU A 42 -1.86 7.01 -5.70
CA LEU A 42 -2.86 6.65 -4.69
C LEU A 42 -4.16 7.45 -4.86
N ALA A 43 -4.03 8.76 -5.04
CA ALA A 43 -5.18 9.65 -5.25
C ALA A 43 -5.95 9.33 -6.53
N GLN A 44 -5.26 9.10 -7.64
CA GLN A 44 -5.87 8.73 -8.92
C GLN A 44 -6.59 7.39 -8.87
N SER A 45 -6.09 6.47 -8.03
CA SER A 45 -6.69 5.16 -7.80
C SER A 45 -7.73 5.16 -6.67
N ILE A 46 -7.99 6.31 -6.03
CA ILE A 46 -8.95 6.47 -4.92
C ILE A 46 -8.60 5.52 -3.76
N ILE A 47 -7.29 5.37 -3.48
CA ILE A 47 -6.78 4.53 -2.40
C ILE A 47 -6.44 5.44 -1.21
N GLY A 48 -7.11 5.23 -0.08
CA GLY A 48 -6.95 6.02 1.14
C GLY A 48 -6.96 5.17 2.41
N GLY A 49 -6.83 5.82 3.57
CA GLY A 49 -7.01 5.21 4.88
C GLY A 49 -6.19 3.93 5.10
N LYS A 50 -6.88 2.89 5.57
CA LYS A 50 -6.23 1.61 5.92
C LYS A 50 -5.62 0.93 4.69
N GLU A 51 -6.24 1.04 3.52
CA GLU A 51 -5.72 0.44 2.28
C GLU A 51 -4.39 1.07 1.86
N ARG A 52 -4.31 2.40 1.90
CA ARG A 52 -3.05 3.14 1.65
C ARG A 52 -1.94 2.69 2.58
N ALA A 53 -2.22 2.64 3.89
CA ALA A 53 -1.24 2.18 4.89
C ALA A 53 -0.77 0.75 4.59
N TYR A 54 -1.71 -0.13 4.25
CA TYR A 54 -1.43 -1.52 3.93
C TYR A 54 -0.51 -1.68 2.72
N ILE A 55 -0.83 -1.01 1.61
CA ILE A 55 -0.02 -1.08 0.39
C ILE A 55 1.40 -0.56 0.66
N LYS A 56 1.54 0.53 1.41
CA LYS A 56 2.85 1.08 1.77
C LYS A 56 3.66 0.07 2.58
N ILE A 57 3.07 -0.52 3.61
CA ILE A 57 3.76 -1.52 4.45
C ILE A 57 4.13 -2.76 3.61
N LEU A 58 3.25 -3.24 2.72
CA LEU A 58 3.56 -4.36 1.82
C LEU A 58 4.77 -4.03 0.94
N LEU A 59 4.80 -2.84 0.33
CA LEU A 59 5.91 -2.38 -0.49
C LEU A 59 7.22 -2.28 0.30
N ASP A 60 7.20 -1.66 1.48
CA ASP A 60 8.35 -1.54 2.38
C ASP A 60 8.92 -2.91 2.75
N LYS A 61 8.04 -3.87 3.08
CA LYS A 61 8.44 -5.22 3.49
C LYS A 61 8.91 -6.09 2.33
N CYS A 62 8.31 -5.94 1.14
CA CYS A 62 8.84 -6.58 -0.07
C CYS A 62 10.26 -6.07 -0.39
N ASP A 63 10.49 -4.76 -0.29
CA ASP A 63 11.82 -4.15 -0.51
C ASP A 63 12.84 -4.58 0.55
N GLU A 64 12.42 -4.68 1.82
CA GLU A 64 13.26 -5.21 2.90
C GLU A 64 13.67 -6.67 2.65
N LYS A 65 12.73 -7.51 2.19
CA LYS A 65 13.02 -8.92 1.87
C LYS A 65 13.99 -9.06 0.72
N LEU A 66 13.84 -8.23 -0.31
CA LEU A 66 14.75 -8.21 -1.44
C LEU A 66 16.15 -7.70 -1.09
N LEU A 67 16.27 -6.75 -0.14
CA LEU A 67 17.57 -6.29 0.35
C LEU A 67 18.28 -7.32 1.23
N ASN A 68 17.57 -7.87 2.21
CA ASN A 68 18.17 -8.56 3.34
C ASN A 68 18.00 -10.09 3.25
N GLY A 69 17.21 -10.58 2.29
CA GLY A 69 16.84 -12.00 2.13
C GLY A 69 15.77 -12.48 3.12
N ASP A 70 15.59 -11.78 4.24
CA ASP A 70 14.62 -12.11 5.29
C ASP A 70 13.95 -10.85 5.85
N VAL A 71 12.73 -11.03 6.37
CA VAL A 71 11.92 -9.97 6.98
C VAL A 71 11.27 -10.51 8.24
N GLN A 72 11.43 -9.77 9.34
CA GLN A 72 10.71 -10.06 10.57
C GLN A 72 9.42 -9.25 10.64
N LEU A 73 8.31 -9.95 10.90
CA LEU A 73 6.99 -9.36 11.10
C LEU A 73 6.50 -9.72 12.50
N SER A 74 5.99 -8.72 13.22
CA SER A 74 5.40 -8.96 14.53
C SER A 74 4.00 -9.56 14.40
N SER A 75 3.57 -10.33 15.39
CA SER A 75 2.21 -10.91 15.43
C SER A 75 1.12 -9.83 15.42
N SER A 76 1.37 -8.67 16.03
CA SER A 76 0.46 -7.52 15.98
C SER A 76 0.30 -6.97 14.56
N MET A 77 1.39 -6.88 13.78
CA MET A 77 1.32 -6.41 12.39
C MET A 77 0.54 -7.40 11.51
N ILE A 78 0.78 -8.70 11.68
CA ILE A 78 0.05 -9.74 10.94
C ILE A 78 -1.44 -9.72 11.30
N SER A 79 -1.78 -9.53 12.58
CA SER A 79 -3.18 -9.42 13.02
C SER A 79 -3.90 -8.22 12.38
N GLU A 80 -3.22 -7.10 12.19
CA GLU A 80 -3.80 -5.89 11.62
C GLU A 80 -3.85 -5.92 10.08
N PHE A 81 -2.85 -6.58 9.48
CA PHE A 81 -2.59 -6.68 8.04
C PHE A 81 -2.24 -8.15 7.64
N PRO A 82 -3.25 -9.04 7.54
CA PRO A 82 -3.02 -10.50 7.39
C PRO A 82 -2.21 -10.94 6.16
N LEU A 83 -2.30 -10.23 5.04
CA LEU A 83 -1.59 -10.51 3.80
C LEU A 83 -0.08 -10.30 3.92
N LEU A 84 0.40 -9.63 4.98
CA LEU A 84 1.83 -9.56 5.28
C LEU A 84 2.44 -10.95 5.49
N GLU A 85 1.66 -11.94 5.94
CA GLU A 85 2.13 -13.32 6.09
C GLU A 85 2.57 -13.93 4.74
N LYS A 86 1.97 -13.49 3.62
CA LYS A 86 2.42 -13.93 2.29
C LYS A 86 3.85 -13.49 1.99
N ILE A 87 4.29 -12.34 2.50
CA ILE A 87 5.68 -11.89 2.34
C ILE A 87 6.63 -12.86 3.04
N LEU A 88 6.27 -13.46 4.18
CA LEU A 88 7.12 -14.45 4.84
C LEU A 88 7.25 -15.73 4.00
N ASN A 89 6.12 -16.20 3.47
CA ASN A 89 6.02 -17.51 2.83
C ASN A 89 6.35 -17.52 1.33
N THR A 90 6.37 -16.37 0.67
CA THR A 90 6.67 -16.26 -0.77
C THR A 90 8.12 -15.84 -0.96
N GLU A 91 8.85 -16.57 -1.81
CA GLU A 91 10.15 -16.12 -2.30
C GLU A 91 9.91 -14.95 -3.27
N ILE A 92 10.47 -13.78 -2.94
CA ILE A 92 10.33 -12.57 -3.75
C ILE A 92 11.66 -12.41 -4.49
N SER A 93 11.62 -12.60 -5.81
CA SER A 93 12.83 -12.58 -6.64
C SER A 93 12.69 -11.63 -7.83
N SER A 94 11.47 -11.19 -8.14
CA SER A 94 11.16 -10.38 -9.30
C SER A 94 10.17 -9.26 -8.96
N LYS A 95 10.13 -8.25 -9.83
CA LYS A 95 9.13 -7.18 -9.79
C LYS A 95 7.70 -7.73 -9.91
N GLU A 96 7.52 -8.78 -10.69
CA GLU A 96 6.23 -9.44 -10.93
C GLU A 96 5.69 -10.09 -9.63
N ASP A 97 6.56 -10.67 -8.80
CA ASP A 97 6.16 -11.23 -7.50
C ASP A 97 5.56 -10.14 -6.59
N VAL A 98 6.20 -8.97 -6.58
CA VAL A 98 5.75 -7.80 -5.80
C VAL A 98 4.42 -7.28 -6.32
N ILE A 99 4.25 -7.17 -7.64
CA ILE A 99 2.99 -6.78 -8.28
C ILE A 99 1.87 -7.75 -7.89
N ASN A 100 2.13 -9.05 -7.94
CA ASN A 100 1.14 -10.07 -7.58
C ASN A 100 0.71 -9.96 -6.11
N ILE A 101 1.64 -9.68 -5.19
CA ILE A 101 1.33 -9.48 -3.76
C ILE A 101 0.46 -8.23 -3.56
N ILE A 102 0.83 -7.10 -4.18
CA ILE A 102 0.10 -5.83 -4.01
C ILE A 102 -1.29 -5.89 -4.65
N SER A 103 -1.43 -6.65 -5.75
CA SER A 103 -2.71 -6.78 -6.47
C SER A 103 -3.82 -7.41 -5.63
N LEU A 104 -3.46 -8.12 -4.56
CA LEU A 104 -4.41 -8.66 -3.58
C LEU A 104 -5.10 -7.57 -2.75
N VAL A 105 -4.50 -6.37 -2.69
CA VAL A 105 -5.05 -5.21 -1.99
C VAL A 105 -5.60 -4.19 -2.99
N SER A 106 -4.81 -3.79 -4.00
CA SER A 106 -5.17 -2.68 -4.90
C SER A 106 -6.15 -3.05 -6.03
N ALA A 107 -6.85 -4.18 -5.92
CA ALA A 107 -7.90 -4.71 -6.82
C ALA A 107 -7.53 -5.00 -8.29
N SER A 108 -6.42 -4.49 -8.83
CA SER A 108 -5.98 -4.78 -10.20
C SER A 108 -4.46 -4.82 -10.34
N LYS A 109 -4.00 -5.64 -11.29
CA LYS A 109 -2.58 -5.77 -11.64
C LYS A 109 -2.03 -4.45 -12.22
N GLU A 110 -2.79 -3.81 -13.10
CA GLU A 110 -2.40 -2.53 -13.72
C GLU A 110 -2.20 -1.42 -12.66
N THR A 111 -3.11 -1.33 -11.68
CA THR A 111 -2.97 -0.39 -10.57
C THR A 111 -1.74 -0.72 -9.72
N SER A 112 -1.48 -2.00 -9.47
CA SER A 112 -0.31 -2.45 -8.70
C SER A 112 1.00 -2.07 -9.39
N GLU A 113 1.08 -2.24 -10.70
CA GLU A 113 2.24 -1.85 -11.52
C GLU A 113 2.52 -0.35 -11.40
N LYS A 114 1.49 0.49 -11.61
CA LYS A 114 1.64 1.95 -11.49
C LYS A 114 1.99 2.39 -10.07
N LEU A 115 1.42 1.75 -9.05
CA LEU A 115 1.77 2.03 -7.65
C LEU A 115 3.22 1.66 -7.35
N LEU A 116 3.67 0.51 -7.81
CA LEU A 116 5.05 0.08 -7.65
C LEU A 116 6.01 1.03 -8.37
N ASP A 117 5.70 1.41 -9.61
CA ASP A 117 6.52 2.34 -10.39
C ASP A 117 6.59 3.73 -9.76
N SER A 118 5.47 4.26 -9.28
CA SER A 118 5.43 5.56 -8.60
C SER A 118 6.10 5.53 -7.22
N TYR A 119 6.00 4.41 -6.49
CA TYR A 119 6.71 4.17 -5.24
C TYR A 119 8.23 4.18 -5.44
N ILE A 120 8.66 3.50 -6.50
CA ILE A 120 10.02 3.52 -7.03
C ILE A 120 10.43 4.97 -7.35
N GLN A 121 9.72 5.65 -8.26
CA GLN A 121 10.07 7.02 -8.69
C GLN A 121 10.16 8.01 -7.53
N SER A 122 9.38 7.81 -6.47
CA SER A 122 9.42 8.62 -5.25
C SER A 122 10.67 8.40 -4.39
N GLY A 123 11.55 7.46 -4.76
CA GLY A 123 12.79 7.15 -4.05
C GLY A 123 12.60 6.33 -2.77
N TYR A 124 11.41 5.74 -2.54
CA TYR A 124 11.14 4.95 -1.34
C TYR A 124 11.84 3.58 -1.38
N SER A 125 11.95 2.99 -2.57
CA SER A 125 12.60 1.69 -2.75
C SER A 125 14.13 1.79 -2.67
N LYS A 126 14.77 0.78 -2.07
CA LYS A 126 16.22 0.66 -1.93
C LYS A 126 16.80 -0.55 -2.68
N SER A 127 16.01 -1.58 -2.97
CA SER A 127 16.46 -2.81 -3.65
C SER A 127 15.84 -3.12 -5.00
N LEU A 128 14.60 -2.69 -5.28
CA LEU A 128 13.81 -3.14 -6.44
C LEU A 128 14.43 -2.81 -7.83
N TRP A 129 15.62 -2.21 -7.83
CA TRP A 129 16.46 -1.74 -8.93
C TRP A 129 17.59 -2.70 -9.33
N LYS A 130 17.95 -3.62 -8.43
CA LYS A 130 19.15 -4.47 -8.58
C LYS A 130 18.84 -5.84 -9.19
N ILE A 131 17.56 -6.15 -9.37
CA ILE A 131 17.11 -7.38 -10.03
C ILE A 131 17.30 -7.16 -11.54
N LYS A 132 18.42 -7.67 -12.07
CA LYS A 132 18.73 -7.73 -13.51
C LYS A 132 18.08 -8.94 -14.15
#